data_AF-A0A939V3Y6-F1
#
_entry.id   AF-A0A939V3Y6-F1
#
_cell.length_a   1.000
_cell.length_b   1.000
_cell.length_c   1.000
_cell.angle_alpha   90.00
_cell.angle_beta   90.00
_cell.angle_gamma   90.00
#
_symmetry.space_group_name_H-M   'P 1'
#
loop_
_entity.id
_entity.type
_entity.pdbx_description
1 polymer ?
#
loop_
_entity_poly.entity_id
_entity_poly.type
_entity_poly.pdbx_seq_one_letter_code
_entity_poly.pdbx_strand_id
1 'polypeptide(L)'
;ARADADEALQSAIDGEATARADADATLQSAIDGEAIARADADEALQSAVDNEVARATAQEAAIRNDFVAGDAATLAKANAYTDKKVDTLEKNVSGGVAAATALSSVAVSNVRKGEVSVGGGYGYYNNQSAVALGAAMGLTDRWSVNAGAGLATGDKTQMTFRAGTNYKFKLF
;
A
#
# COMPACT_ATOMS: atom_id res chain seq x y z
N ALA A 1 64.30 -79.62 33.23
CA ALA A 1 64.98 -78.31 33.42
C ALA A 1 64.87 -77.41 32.18
N ARG A 2 65.51 -77.72 31.04
CA ARG A 2 65.31 -76.94 29.80
C ARG A 2 63.94 -77.17 29.16
N ALA A 3 63.55 -78.44 28.99
CA ALA A 3 62.23 -78.80 28.43
C ALA A 3 61.07 -78.14 29.20
N ASP A 4 61.06 -78.23 30.54
CA ASP A 4 60.02 -77.60 31.36
C ASP A 4 59.99 -76.06 31.21
N ALA A 5 61.14 -75.42 31.01
CA ALA A 5 61.22 -73.98 30.78
C ALA A 5 60.69 -73.59 29.39
N ASP A 6 60.99 -74.41 28.37
CA ASP A 6 60.49 -74.22 27.01
C ASP A 6 58.96 -74.43 26.95
N GLU A 7 58.42 -75.43 27.66
CA GLU A 7 56.97 -75.63 27.82
C GLU A 7 56.29 -74.45 28.51
N ALA A 8 56.89 -73.93 29.58
CA ALA A 8 56.36 -72.76 30.29
C ALA A 8 56.35 -71.50 29.40
N LEU A 9 57.41 -71.27 28.61
CA LEU A 9 57.46 -70.17 27.67
C LEU A 9 56.42 -70.32 26.56
N GLN A 10 56.27 -71.52 25.99
CA GLN A 10 55.27 -71.79 24.97
C GLN A 10 53.85 -71.54 25.50
N SER A 11 53.55 -72.03 26.70
CA SER A 11 52.26 -71.77 27.34
C SER A 11 52.00 -70.27 27.58
N ALA A 12 53.03 -69.50 27.95
CA ALA A 12 52.90 -68.06 28.15
C ALA A 12 52.66 -67.32 26.81
N ILE A 13 53.33 -67.75 25.73
CA ILE A 13 53.13 -67.20 24.38
C ILE A 13 51.72 -67.50 23.88
N ASP A 14 51.25 -68.74 24.05
CA ASP A 14 49.89 -69.14 23.63
C ASP A 14 48.81 -68.38 24.42
N GLY A 15 49.06 -68.14 25.72
CA GLY A 15 48.20 -67.32 26.57
C GLY A 15 48.14 -65.86 26.12
N GLU A 16 49.28 -65.24 25.85
CA GLU A 16 49.35 -63.87 25.31
C GLU A 16 48.70 -63.77 23.92
N ALA A 17 48.90 -64.75 23.04
CA ALA A 17 48.29 -64.78 21.72
C ALA A 17 46.76 -64.83 21.81
N THR A 18 46.24 -65.66 22.72
CA THR A 18 44.79 -65.75 23.00
C THR A 18 44.27 -64.41 23.55
N ALA A 19 44.96 -63.83 24.54
CA ALA A 19 44.56 -62.56 25.15
C ALA A 19 44.52 -61.41 24.12
N ARG A 20 45.46 -61.36 23.18
CA ARG A 20 45.43 -60.37 22.08
C ARG A 20 44.28 -60.60 21.12
N ALA A 21 44.02 -61.84 20.72
CA ALA A 21 42.89 -62.16 19.84
C ALA A 21 41.55 -61.74 20.46
N ASP A 22 41.37 -61.98 21.76
CA ASP A 22 40.18 -61.57 22.50
C ASP A 22 40.07 -60.04 22.63
N ALA A 23 41.20 -59.35 22.85
CA ALA A 23 41.25 -57.90 22.88
C ALA A 23 40.92 -57.28 21.52
N ASP A 24 41.46 -57.83 20.43
CA ASP A 24 41.19 -57.38 19.06
C ASP A 24 39.71 -57.59 18.70
N ALA A 25 39.12 -58.74 19.07
CA ALA A 25 37.70 -58.99 18.89
C ALA A 25 36.82 -58.00 19.68
N THR A 26 37.23 -57.67 20.90
CA THR A 26 36.55 -56.68 21.75
C THR A 26 36.61 -55.28 21.13
N LEU A 27 37.79 -54.86 20.66
CA LEU A 27 37.97 -53.57 19.99
C LEU A 27 37.18 -53.48 18.69
N GLN A 28 37.18 -54.55 17.88
CA GLN A 28 36.41 -54.59 16.64
C GLN A 28 34.91 -54.44 16.90
N SER A 29 34.37 -55.17 17.89
CA SER A 29 32.96 -55.04 18.29
C SER A 29 32.61 -53.63 18.78
N ALA A 30 33.51 -52.99 19.53
CA ALA A 30 33.33 -51.61 19.98
C ALA A 30 33.36 -50.61 18.81
N ILE A 31 34.26 -50.79 17.84
CA ILE A 31 34.35 -49.96 16.63
C ILE A 31 33.10 -50.12 15.77
N ASP A 32 32.62 -51.35 15.57
CA ASP A 32 31.42 -51.63 14.80
C ASP A 32 30.18 -51.01 15.46
N GLY A 33 30.09 -51.11 16.80
CA GLY A 33 29.02 -50.48 17.57
C GLY A 33 29.02 -48.94 17.45
N GLU A 34 30.20 -48.32 17.54
CA GLU A 34 30.36 -46.87 17.36
C GLU A 34 30.04 -46.43 15.92
N ALA A 35 30.40 -47.25 14.92
CA ALA A 35 30.09 -46.97 13.52
C ALA A 35 28.57 -46.98 13.26
N ILE A 36 27.85 -47.95 13.83
CA ILE A 36 26.39 -48.01 13.77
C ILE A 36 25.77 -46.81 14.50
N ALA A 37 26.23 -46.51 15.72
CA ALA A 37 25.70 -45.39 16.49
C ALA A 37 25.87 -44.05 15.77
N ARG A 38 26.99 -43.84 15.06
CA ARG A 38 27.20 -42.64 14.23
C ARG A 38 26.32 -42.62 12.99
N ALA A 39 26.14 -43.75 12.30
CA ALA A 39 25.23 -43.83 11.16
C ALA A 39 23.78 -43.50 11.55
N ASP A 40 23.29 -44.08 12.65
CA ASP A 40 21.95 -43.82 13.18
C ASP A 40 21.77 -42.35 13.59
N ALA A 41 22.80 -41.75 14.20
CA ALA A 41 22.79 -40.34 14.57
C ALA A 41 22.77 -39.41 13.35
N ASP A 42 23.54 -39.73 12.30
CA ASP A 42 23.56 -38.98 11.05
C ASP A 42 22.20 -39.07 10.32
N GLU A 43 21.56 -40.24 10.31
CA GLU A 43 20.20 -40.40 9.76
C GLU A 43 19.16 -39.60 10.55
N ALA A 44 19.23 -39.62 11.87
CA ALA A 44 18.35 -38.85 12.73
C ALA A 44 18.52 -37.33 12.51
N LEU A 45 19.76 -36.88 12.36
CA LEU A 45 20.07 -35.48 12.08
C LEU A 45 19.58 -35.06 10.69
N GLN A 46 19.77 -35.91 9.67
CA GLN A 46 19.28 -35.64 8.32
C GLN A 46 17.76 -35.50 8.30
N SER A 47 17.04 -36.39 8.98
CA SER A 47 15.57 -36.31 9.13
C SER A 47 15.14 -35.02 9.84
N ALA A 48 15.86 -34.61 10.90
CA ALA A 48 15.58 -33.35 11.59
C ALA A 48 15.79 -32.13 10.68
N VAL A 49 16.85 -32.14 9.87
CA VAL A 49 17.15 -31.08 8.89
C VAL A 49 16.07 -31.03 7.80
N ASP A 50 15.66 -32.16 7.25
CA ASP A 50 14.63 -32.22 6.20
C ASP A 50 13.28 -31.69 6.72
N ASN A 51 12.92 -32.04 7.95
CA ASN A 51 11.73 -31.52 8.62
C ASN A 51 11.80 -30.00 8.82
N GLU A 52 12.95 -29.47 9.23
CA GLU A 52 13.14 -28.03 9.42
C GLU A 52 13.10 -27.27 8.07
N VAL A 53 13.69 -27.83 7.02
CA VAL A 53 13.62 -27.28 5.65
C VAL A 53 12.17 -27.23 5.16
N ALA A 54 11.40 -28.30 5.38
CA ALA A 54 9.98 -28.33 5.03
C ALA A 54 9.18 -27.28 5.81
N ARG A 55 9.41 -27.18 7.13
CA ARG A 55 8.76 -26.19 8.00
C ARG A 55 9.10 -24.76 7.57
N ALA A 56 10.38 -24.47 7.30
CA ALA A 56 10.85 -23.17 6.86
C ALA A 56 10.25 -22.78 5.50
N THR A 57 10.25 -23.70 4.53
CA THR A 57 9.67 -23.47 3.20
C THR A 57 8.17 -23.16 3.28
N ALA A 58 7.43 -23.91 4.11
CA ALA A 58 6.00 -23.66 4.32
C ALA A 58 5.76 -22.29 4.98
N GLN A 59 6.57 -21.93 5.99
CA GLN A 59 6.47 -20.64 6.67
C GLN A 59 6.79 -19.48 5.72
N GLU A 60 7.83 -19.60 4.88
CA GLU A 60 8.17 -18.60 3.88
C GLU A 60 7.05 -18.39 2.86
N ALA A 61 6.41 -19.47 2.41
CA ALA A 61 5.27 -19.38 1.49
C ALA A 61 4.08 -18.67 2.15
N ALA A 62 3.78 -18.98 3.42
CA ALA A 62 2.73 -18.31 4.18
C ALA A 62 3.02 -16.80 4.33
N ILE A 63 4.24 -16.44 4.74
CA ILE A 63 4.67 -15.05 4.89
C ILE A 63 4.54 -14.29 3.56
N ARG A 64 5.01 -14.88 2.44
CA ARG A 64 4.88 -14.26 1.11
C ARG A 64 3.42 -14.02 0.73
N ASN A 65 2.54 -14.97 1.01
CA ASN A 65 1.10 -14.82 0.72
C ASN A 65 0.48 -13.71 1.58
N ASP A 66 0.82 -13.64 2.86
CA ASP A 66 0.33 -12.59 3.76
C ASP A 66 0.80 -11.19 3.32
N PHE A 67 2.06 -11.07 2.90
CA PHE A 67 2.58 -9.82 2.32
C PHE A 67 1.83 -9.42 1.05
N VAL A 68 1.67 -10.34 0.09
CA VAL A 68 0.93 -10.07 -1.15
C VAL A 68 -0.52 -9.65 -0.86
N ALA A 69 -1.19 -10.32 0.07
CA ALA A 69 -2.54 -9.97 0.48
C ALA A 69 -2.60 -8.60 1.18
N GLY A 70 -1.64 -8.30 2.05
CA GLY A 70 -1.51 -7.02 2.74
C GLY A 70 -1.25 -5.85 1.78
N ASP A 71 -0.36 -6.05 0.81
CA ASP A 71 -0.03 -5.07 -0.23
C ASP A 71 -1.24 -4.81 -1.13
N ALA A 72 -1.93 -5.86 -1.58
CA ALA A 72 -3.15 -5.74 -2.37
C ALA A 72 -4.24 -4.97 -1.61
N ALA A 73 -4.43 -5.26 -0.33
CA ALA A 73 -5.40 -4.55 0.51
C ALA A 73 -5.02 -3.07 0.72
N THR A 74 -3.74 -2.77 0.90
CA THR A 74 -3.23 -1.41 1.07
C THR A 74 -3.39 -0.61 -0.22
N LEU A 75 -3.04 -1.20 -1.36
CA LEU A 75 -3.20 -0.60 -2.69
C LEU A 75 -4.69 -0.32 -2.99
N ALA A 76 -5.57 -1.27 -2.71
CA ALA A 76 -7.01 -1.09 -2.90
C ALA A 76 -7.57 0.08 -2.07
N LYS A 77 -7.15 0.22 -0.80
CA LYS A 77 -7.53 1.35 0.06
C LYS A 77 -6.98 2.67 -0.47
N ALA A 78 -5.73 2.69 -0.93
CA ALA A 78 -5.09 3.89 -1.49
C ALA A 78 -5.78 4.36 -2.79
N ASN A 79 -6.12 3.43 -3.68
CA ASN A 79 -6.87 3.71 -4.90
C ASN A 79 -8.27 4.24 -4.54
N ALA A 80 -9.02 3.56 -3.68
CA ALA A 80 -10.35 4.01 -3.27
C ALA A 80 -10.34 5.42 -2.64
N TYR A 81 -9.31 5.74 -1.85
CA TYR A 81 -9.13 7.08 -1.29
C TYR A 81 -8.88 8.12 -2.40
N THR A 82 -7.97 7.80 -3.32
CA THR A 82 -7.58 8.69 -4.43
C THR A 82 -8.75 8.90 -5.39
N ASP A 83 -9.44 7.83 -5.79
CA ASP A 83 -10.62 7.88 -6.65
C ASP A 83 -11.70 8.77 -6.05
N LYS A 84 -11.98 8.62 -4.74
CA LYS A 84 -12.94 9.49 -4.05
C LYS A 84 -12.51 10.96 -4.04
N LYS A 85 -11.22 11.24 -3.88
CA LYS A 85 -10.68 12.60 -3.91
C LYS A 85 -10.72 13.20 -5.31
N VAL A 86 -10.39 12.43 -6.33
CA VAL A 86 -10.47 12.82 -7.74
C VAL A 86 -11.92 13.09 -8.13
N ASP A 87 -12.85 12.19 -7.84
CA ASP A 87 -14.28 12.39 -8.09
C ASP A 87 -14.83 13.64 -7.38
N THR A 88 -14.46 13.84 -6.11
CA THR A 88 -14.82 15.06 -5.38
C THR A 88 -14.24 16.30 -6.05
N LEU A 89 -12.99 16.25 -6.53
CA LEU A 89 -12.33 17.38 -7.17
C LEU A 89 -12.94 17.67 -8.55
N GLU A 90 -13.27 16.66 -9.34
CA GLU A 90 -13.92 16.80 -10.64
C GLU A 90 -15.30 17.41 -10.52
N LYS A 91 -16.11 16.93 -9.57
CA LYS A 91 -17.39 17.55 -9.20
C LYS A 91 -17.19 18.97 -8.72
N ASN A 92 -16.13 19.21 -7.95
CA ASN A 92 -15.84 20.55 -7.46
C ASN A 92 -15.54 21.51 -8.63
N VAL A 93 -14.56 21.20 -9.44
CA VAL A 93 -14.19 22.00 -10.62
C VAL A 93 -15.39 22.19 -11.55
N SER A 94 -16.12 21.11 -11.88
CA SER A 94 -17.26 21.17 -12.78
C SER A 94 -18.40 22.04 -12.22
N GLY A 95 -18.68 21.94 -10.92
CA GLY A 95 -19.63 22.81 -10.23
C GLY A 95 -19.20 24.27 -10.25
N GLY A 96 -17.92 24.57 -9.99
CA GLY A 96 -17.37 25.92 -10.08
C GLY A 96 -17.51 26.51 -11.49
N VAL A 97 -17.23 25.73 -12.53
CA VAL A 97 -17.43 26.16 -13.94
C VAL A 97 -18.91 26.38 -14.24
N ALA A 98 -19.80 25.49 -13.79
CA ALA A 98 -21.24 25.68 -13.94
C ALA A 98 -21.71 26.97 -13.25
N ALA A 99 -21.22 27.26 -12.04
CA ALA A 99 -21.54 28.47 -11.29
C ALA A 99 -21.01 29.74 -11.96
N ALA A 100 -19.79 29.70 -12.51
CA ALA A 100 -19.23 30.79 -13.30
C ALA A 100 -20.05 31.02 -14.59
N THR A 101 -20.49 29.95 -15.25
CA THR A 101 -21.36 30.01 -16.43
C THR A 101 -22.72 30.60 -16.08
N ALA A 102 -23.33 30.17 -14.96
CA ALA A 102 -24.56 30.74 -14.44
C ALA A 102 -24.41 32.23 -14.12
N LEU A 103 -23.30 32.62 -13.50
CA LEU A 103 -23.00 34.03 -13.22
C LEU A 103 -22.83 34.84 -14.50
N SER A 104 -22.21 34.28 -15.55
CA SER A 104 -22.03 34.98 -16.83
C SER A 104 -23.37 35.32 -17.51
N SER A 105 -24.37 34.44 -17.39
CA SER A 105 -25.72 34.68 -17.93
C SER A 105 -26.55 35.66 -17.10
N VAL A 106 -26.14 35.96 -15.86
CA VAL A 106 -26.68 37.09 -15.09
C VAL A 106 -26.20 38.40 -15.77
N ALA A 107 -26.88 38.78 -16.84
CA ALA A 107 -26.63 40.03 -17.55
C ALA A 107 -27.25 41.20 -16.77
N VAL A 108 -26.41 41.96 -16.08
CA VAL A 108 -26.80 43.21 -15.40
C VAL A 108 -26.08 44.37 -16.11
N SER A 109 -26.58 44.74 -17.28
CA SER A 109 -25.99 45.78 -18.15
C SER A 109 -26.88 47.03 -18.24
N ASN A 110 -26.26 48.20 -18.45
CA ASN A 110 -26.92 49.50 -18.70
C ASN A 110 -27.73 50.15 -17.56
N VAL A 111 -27.33 49.92 -16.31
CA VAL A 111 -27.89 50.59 -15.14
C VAL A 111 -27.46 52.08 -15.09
N ARG A 112 -28.41 53.01 -15.04
CA ARG A 112 -28.17 54.48 -14.94
C ARG A 112 -28.05 54.93 -13.48
N LYS A 113 -27.70 56.21 -13.26
CA LYS A 113 -27.60 56.79 -11.92
C LYS A 113 -28.89 56.56 -11.11
N GLY A 114 -28.76 55.90 -9.96
CA GLY A 114 -29.88 55.61 -9.06
C GLY A 114 -30.73 54.40 -9.45
N GLU A 115 -30.43 53.73 -10.57
CA GLU A 115 -31.09 52.48 -10.93
C GLU A 115 -30.40 51.28 -10.24
N VAL A 116 -31.19 50.26 -9.95
CA VAL A 116 -30.75 48.95 -9.49
C VAL A 116 -31.30 47.90 -10.45
N SER A 117 -30.45 46.97 -10.87
CA SER A 117 -30.85 45.79 -11.63
C SER A 117 -30.53 44.54 -10.82
N VAL A 118 -31.40 43.54 -10.93
CA VAL A 118 -31.20 42.22 -10.35
C VAL A 118 -31.44 41.18 -11.43
N GLY A 119 -30.67 40.10 -11.40
CA GLY A 119 -30.78 39.03 -12.39
C GLY A 119 -30.44 37.68 -11.79
N GLY A 120 -31.01 36.64 -12.37
CA GLY A 120 -30.69 35.25 -12.10
C GLY A 120 -30.14 34.57 -13.34
N GLY A 121 -29.37 33.52 -13.15
CA GLY A 121 -28.78 32.73 -14.22
C GLY A 121 -28.74 31.25 -13.86
N TYR A 122 -28.71 30.42 -14.89
CA TYR A 122 -28.50 28.99 -14.79
C TYR A 122 -27.27 28.61 -15.61
N GLY A 123 -26.49 27.66 -15.12
CA GLY A 123 -25.30 27.15 -15.77
C GLY A 123 -25.22 25.65 -15.62
N TYR A 124 -24.67 24.98 -16.62
CA TYR A 124 -24.52 23.53 -16.63
C TYR A 124 -23.20 23.17 -17.30
N TYR A 125 -22.43 22.29 -16.67
CA TYR A 125 -21.15 21.82 -17.19
C TYR A 125 -20.83 20.43 -16.62
N ASN A 126 -20.46 19.50 -17.49
CA ASN A 126 -20.02 18.13 -17.13
C ASN A 126 -20.88 17.46 -16.04
N ASN A 127 -22.19 17.40 -16.28
CA ASN A 127 -23.19 16.83 -15.36
C ASN A 127 -23.30 17.51 -13.98
N GLN A 128 -22.83 18.74 -13.85
CA GLN A 128 -23.07 19.62 -12.71
C GLN A 128 -23.90 20.82 -13.17
N SER A 129 -24.88 21.21 -12.37
CA SER A 129 -25.69 22.41 -12.60
C SER A 129 -25.41 23.45 -11.55
N ALA A 130 -25.63 24.71 -11.87
CA ALA A 130 -25.55 25.79 -10.91
C ALA A 130 -26.59 26.86 -11.20
N VAL A 131 -26.97 27.57 -10.14
CA VAL A 131 -27.81 28.76 -10.21
C VAL A 131 -27.02 29.95 -9.71
N ALA A 132 -27.29 31.13 -10.27
CA ALA A 132 -26.64 32.35 -9.84
C ALA A 132 -27.64 33.48 -9.67
N LEU A 133 -27.33 34.39 -8.77
CA LEU A 133 -28.05 35.63 -8.53
C LEU A 133 -27.03 36.78 -8.52
N GLY A 134 -27.41 37.91 -9.07
CA GLY A 134 -26.57 39.10 -9.03
C GLY A 134 -27.37 40.37 -9.12
N ALA A 135 -26.73 41.46 -8.70
CA ALA A 135 -27.27 42.80 -8.75
C ALA A 135 -26.23 43.77 -9.29
N ALA A 136 -26.69 44.85 -9.91
CA ALA A 136 -25.84 45.98 -10.27
C ALA A 136 -26.54 47.30 -9.96
N MET A 137 -25.76 48.32 -9.61
CA MET A 137 -26.24 49.66 -9.32
C MET A 137 -25.45 50.69 -10.13
N GLY A 138 -26.16 51.68 -10.68
CA GLY A 138 -25.53 52.84 -11.30
C GLY A 138 -25.25 53.92 -10.25
N LEU A 139 -23.97 54.16 -9.96
CA LEU A 139 -23.55 55.19 -9.01
C LEU A 139 -23.61 56.58 -9.65
N THR A 140 -23.26 56.65 -10.93
CA THR A 140 -23.37 57.85 -11.78
C THR A 140 -23.79 57.43 -13.19
N ASP A 141 -24.06 58.39 -14.08
CA ASP A 141 -24.38 58.08 -15.49
C ASP A 141 -23.23 57.42 -16.25
N ARG A 142 -22.02 57.43 -15.67
CA ARG A 142 -20.81 56.84 -16.26
C ARG A 142 -20.22 55.69 -15.46
N TRP A 143 -20.53 55.56 -14.16
CA TRP A 143 -20.02 54.48 -13.29
C TRP A 143 -21.16 53.56 -12.85
N SER A 144 -20.99 52.26 -13.04
CA SER A 144 -21.83 51.24 -12.41
C SER A 144 -20.98 50.15 -11.75
N VAL A 145 -21.51 49.53 -10.71
CA VAL A 145 -20.89 48.37 -10.04
C VAL A 145 -21.86 47.19 -10.09
N ASN A 146 -21.32 45.98 -10.14
CA ASN A 146 -22.09 44.75 -10.10
C ASN A 146 -21.47 43.75 -9.13
N ALA A 147 -22.32 42.92 -8.53
CA ALA A 147 -21.92 41.81 -7.69
C ALA A 147 -22.86 40.63 -7.94
N GLY A 148 -22.39 39.41 -7.69
CA GLY A 148 -23.24 38.22 -7.76
C GLY A 148 -22.62 37.01 -7.09
N ALA A 149 -23.47 36.05 -6.77
CA ALA A 149 -23.08 34.76 -6.21
C ALA A 149 -23.70 33.63 -7.05
N GLY A 150 -22.91 32.59 -7.30
CA GLY A 150 -23.30 31.36 -7.97
C GLY A 150 -23.17 30.17 -7.03
N LEU A 151 -24.13 29.25 -7.10
CA LEU A 151 -24.23 28.06 -6.27
C LEU A 151 -24.30 26.83 -7.17
N ALA A 152 -23.30 25.96 -7.08
CA ALA A 152 -23.30 24.68 -7.79
C ALA A 152 -24.02 23.60 -6.97
N THR A 153 -24.93 22.87 -7.63
CA THR A 153 -25.73 21.79 -7.04
C THR A 153 -25.02 20.46 -7.32
N GLY A 154 -24.40 19.88 -6.28
CA GLY A 154 -23.65 18.62 -6.30
C GLY A 154 -23.35 18.10 -4.89
N ASP A 155 -22.47 17.10 -4.74
CA ASP A 155 -22.16 16.46 -3.43
C ASP A 155 -21.56 17.41 -2.39
N LYS A 156 -20.93 18.49 -2.84
CA LYS A 156 -20.55 19.64 -2.01
C LYS A 156 -21.05 20.91 -2.68
N THR A 157 -21.83 21.70 -1.95
CA THR A 157 -22.26 23.02 -2.41
C THR A 157 -21.03 23.90 -2.55
N GLN A 158 -20.73 24.32 -3.77
CA GLN A 158 -19.68 25.30 -4.02
C GLN A 158 -20.29 26.64 -4.33
N MET A 159 -19.71 27.66 -3.73
CA MET A 159 -20.09 29.05 -3.94
C MET A 159 -19.03 29.73 -4.78
N THR A 160 -19.45 30.48 -5.78
CA THR A 160 -18.59 31.39 -6.55
C THR A 160 -19.12 32.80 -6.35
N PHE A 161 -18.24 33.78 -6.22
CA PHE A 161 -18.61 35.19 -6.13
C PHE A 161 -17.97 35.97 -7.26
N ARG A 162 -18.69 36.98 -7.75
CA ARG A 162 -18.13 37.98 -8.67
C ARG A 162 -18.43 39.37 -8.15
N ALA A 163 -17.52 40.30 -8.43
CA ALA A 163 -17.74 41.72 -8.31
C ALA A 163 -17.03 42.42 -9.48
N GLY A 164 -17.59 43.51 -9.98
CA GLY A 164 -17.01 44.26 -11.07
C GLY A 164 -17.51 45.71 -11.11
N THR A 165 -16.79 46.55 -11.83
CA THR A 165 -17.15 47.94 -12.09
C THR A 165 -17.08 48.21 -13.59
N ASN A 166 -17.91 49.11 -14.09
CA ASN A 166 -17.91 49.53 -15.48
C ASN A 166 -17.88 51.06 -15.54
N TYR A 167 -16.98 51.62 -16.35
CA TYR A 167 -16.93 53.05 -16.65
C TYR A 167 -17.22 53.31 -18.13
N LYS A 168 -18.13 54.25 -18.42
CA LYS A 168 -18.46 54.69 -19.78
C LYS A 168 -17.77 56.01 -20.10
N PHE A 169 -16.97 56.05 -21.15
CA PHE A 169 -16.41 57.26 -21.74
C PHE A 169 -17.16 57.63 -23.02
N LYS A 170 -17.28 58.94 -23.29
CA LYS A 170 -17.74 59.46 -24.59
C LYS A 170 -16.50 59.69 -25.44
N LEU A 171 -16.49 59.17 -26.67
CA LEU A 171 -15.38 59.35 -27.60
C LEU A 171 -15.50 60.64 -28.42
N PHE A 172 -16.72 61.15 -28.64
CA PHE A 172 -17.02 62.39 -29.36
C PHE A 172 -18.31 63.00 -28.80
#